data_AF-A0A1B6MBV6-F1
#
_entry.id   AF-A0A1B6MBV6-F1
#
_cell.length_a   1.000
_cell.length_b   1.000
_cell.length_c   1.000
_cell.angle_alpha   90.00
_cell.angle_beta   90.00
_cell.angle_gamma   90.00
#
_symmetry.space_group_name_H-M   'P 1'
#
loop_
_entity.id
_entity.type
_entity.pdbx_description
1 polymer ?
#
loop_
_entity_poly.entity_id
_entity_poly.type
_entity_poly.pdbx_seq_one_letter_code
_entity_poly.pdbx_strand_id
1 'polypeptide(L)'
;CDKKDTLPKTCFQIYIPKDKWNAIEPEEVRYIRTEKKNKQIIKNVRRYLALKRGVWSDVFNTSIWDAIKWPCTWSFKGNFVSVTEKAKFWILVRAECACGNCLVMSCPNPPPDDPKENGISLDVKVWGNKMSHANFR
;
A
#
# COMPACT_ATOMS: atom_id res chain seq x y z
N CYS A 1 4.73 -9.37 7.09
CA CYS A 1 5.66 -9.89 6.06
C CYS A 1 7.09 -9.57 6.49
N ASP A 2 7.60 -10.29 7.49
CA ASP A 2 8.99 -10.16 7.97
C ASP A 2 9.75 -11.46 7.65
N LYS A 3 9.81 -11.82 6.36
CA LYS A 3 10.62 -12.95 5.90
C LYS A 3 11.96 -12.40 5.45
N LYS A 4 12.94 -12.39 6.37
CA LYS A 4 14.23 -11.70 6.20
C LYS A 4 15.15 -12.29 5.13
N ASP A 5 14.92 -13.51 4.63
CA ASP A 5 15.92 -14.18 3.78
C ASP A 5 15.37 -14.88 2.53
N THR A 6 14.22 -14.44 2.00
CA THR A 6 13.76 -14.93 0.69
C THR A 6 13.63 -13.77 -0.28
N LEU A 7 14.32 -13.85 -1.42
CA LEU A 7 14.13 -12.92 -2.53
C LEU A 7 12.67 -13.03 -3.04
N PRO A 8 12.08 -11.93 -3.52
CA PRO A 8 10.78 -12.00 -4.16
C PRO A 8 10.86 -12.99 -5.32
N LYS A 9 9.87 -13.87 -5.41
CA LYS A 9 9.80 -14.85 -6.50
C LYS A 9 9.40 -14.19 -7.82
N THR A 10 8.70 -13.06 -7.73
CA THR A 10 8.31 -12.30 -8.93
C THR A 10 8.21 -10.82 -8.61
N CYS A 11 8.66 -10.00 -9.57
CA CYS A 11 8.59 -8.56 -9.55
C CYS A 11 7.76 -8.11 -10.75
N PHE A 12 6.80 -7.22 -10.52
CA PHE A 12 5.96 -6.62 -11.55
C PHE A 12 5.91 -5.12 -11.35
N GLN A 13 5.58 -4.39 -12.41
CA GLN A 13 5.19 -3.00 -12.30
C GLN A 13 3.70 -2.90 -12.60
N ILE A 14 2.95 -2.24 -11.74
CA ILE A 14 1.55 -1.91 -12.02
C ILE A 14 1.42 -0.41 -12.16
N TYR A 15 0.60 0.02 -13.11
CA TYR A 15 0.28 1.41 -13.32
C TYR A 15 -1.15 1.68 -12.85
N ILE A 16 -1.31 2.74 -12.06
CA ILE A 16 -2.60 3.22 -11.58
C ILE A 16 -2.91 4.50 -12.36
N PRO A 17 -3.93 4.45 -13.23
CA PRO A 17 -4.40 5.61 -13.98
C PRO A 17 -4.75 6.80 -13.07
N LYS A 18 -4.62 8.00 -13.62
CA LYS A 18 -4.86 9.28 -12.92
C LYS A 18 -6.21 9.35 -12.21
N ASP A 19 -7.28 8.95 -12.86
CA ASP A 19 -8.64 8.95 -12.31
C ASP A 19 -8.75 8.06 -11.06
N LYS A 20 -8.15 6.86 -11.12
CA LYS A 20 -8.08 5.94 -9.98
C LYS A 20 -7.16 6.46 -8.89
N TRP A 21 -6.03 7.08 -9.27
CA TRP A 21 -5.09 7.68 -8.33
C TRP A 21 -5.73 8.82 -7.53
N ASN A 22 -6.40 9.74 -8.20
CA ASN A 22 -7.10 10.87 -7.57
C ASN A 22 -8.15 10.41 -6.55
N ALA A 23 -8.75 9.24 -6.74
CA ALA A 23 -9.70 8.67 -5.79
C ALA A 23 -9.06 8.19 -4.48
N ILE A 24 -7.75 7.90 -4.49
CA ILE A 24 -7.02 7.27 -3.38
C ILE A 24 -5.79 8.06 -2.93
N GLU A 25 -5.58 9.26 -3.48
CA GLU A 25 -4.44 10.13 -3.21
C GLU A 25 -4.27 10.34 -1.70
N PRO A 26 -3.02 10.35 -1.18
CA PRO A 26 -2.77 10.58 0.22
C PRO A 26 -3.32 11.92 0.70
N GLU A 27 -4.05 11.88 1.81
CA GLU A 27 -4.62 13.05 2.48
C GLU A 27 -3.97 13.25 3.86
N GLU A 28 -3.95 14.50 4.33
CA GLU A 28 -3.48 14.80 5.69
C GLU A 28 -4.49 14.31 6.72
N VAL A 29 -4.10 13.32 7.51
CA VAL A 29 -4.87 12.79 8.63
C VAL A 29 -4.34 13.34 9.94
N ARG A 30 -5.28 13.75 10.81
CA ARG A 30 -4.98 14.23 12.16
C ARG A 30 -5.38 13.17 13.19
N TYR A 31 -4.40 12.67 13.92
CA TYR A 31 -4.63 11.81 15.08
C TYR A 31 -4.49 12.62 16.36
N ILE A 32 -5.59 12.73 17.09
CA ILE A 32 -5.65 13.45 18.37
C ILE A 32 -5.65 12.40 19.47
N ARG A 33 -4.52 12.27 20.18
CA ARG A 33 -4.44 11.47 21.40
C ARG A 33 -4.73 12.36 22.58
N THR A 34 -5.74 12.00 23.36
CA THR A 34 -6.06 12.70 24.60
C THR A 34 -5.59 11.84 25.77
N GLU A 35 -4.70 12.38 26.60
CA GLU A 35 -4.21 11.72 27.81
C GLU A 35 -4.60 12.54 29.03
N LYS A 36 -5.07 11.87 30.09
CA LYS A 36 -5.37 12.52 31.37
C LYS A 36 -4.21 12.27 32.32
N LYS A 37 -3.46 13.32 32.67
CA LYS A 37 -2.35 13.25 33.62
C LYS A 37 -2.60 14.29 34.71
N ASN A 38 -2.58 13.87 35.98
CA ASN A 38 -2.75 14.77 37.14
C ASN A 38 -3.97 15.71 37.04
N LYS A 39 -5.15 15.17 36.72
CA LYS A 39 -6.41 15.94 36.52
C LYS A 39 -6.41 16.96 35.36
N GLN A 40 -5.33 17.08 34.60
CA GLN A 40 -5.27 17.88 33.37
C GLN A 40 -5.48 17.00 32.12
N ILE A 41 -6.13 17.58 31.11
CA ILE A 41 -6.34 16.97 29.79
C ILE A 41 -5.23 17.46 28.86
N ILE A 42 -4.33 16.57 28.45
CA ILE A 42 -3.29 16.86 27.47
C ILE A 42 -3.76 16.33 26.12
N LYS A 43 -3.85 17.22 25.12
CA LYS A 43 -4.14 16.86 23.74
C LYS A 43 -2.84 16.83 22.95
N ASN A 44 -2.46 15.66 22.44
CA ASN A 44 -1.34 15.50 21.53
C ASN A 44 -1.89 15.28 20.11
N VAL A 45 -1.56 16.19 19.19
CA VAL A 45 -2.02 16.13 17.80
C VAL A 45 -0.85 15.69 16.93
N ARG A 46 -0.99 14.54 16.26
CA ARG A 46 -0.06 14.06 15.24
C ARG A 46 -0.70 14.22 13.87
N ARG A 47 0.06 14.77 12.92
CA ARG A 47 -0.32 14.90 11.52
C ARG A 47 0.50 13.91 10.71
N TYR A 48 -0.13 13.19 9.80
CA TYR A 48 0.55 12.27 8.88
C TYR A 48 -0.26 12.15 7.60
N LEU A 49 0.40 11.76 6.50
CA LEU A 49 -0.32 11.40 5.27
C LEU A 49 -0.79 9.95 5.34
N ALA A 50 -1.98 9.69 4.84
CA ALA A 50 -2.49 8.34 4.64
C ALA A 50 -3.32 8.27 3.38
N LEU A 51 -3.35 7.10 2.73
CA LEU A 51 -4.28 6.84 1.64
C LEU A 51 -5.73 6.94 2.15
N LYS A 52 -6.61 7.51 1.32
CA LYS A 52 -8.02 7.75 1.65
C LYS A 52 -8.75 6.47 2.02
N ARG A 53 -9.24 6.39 3.27
CA ARG A 53 -9.84 5.16 3.83
C ARG A 53 -11.03 4.65 3.00
N GLY A 54 -11.16 3.33 2.93
CA GLY A 54 -12.34 2.65 2.38
C GLY A 54 -12.32 2.42 0.87
N VAL A 55 -11.39 3.01 0.12
CA VAL A 55 -11.36 2.89 -1.36
C VAL A 55 -10.02 2.38 -1.87
N TRP A 56 -8.91 2.73 -1.21
CA TRP A 56 -7.56 2.43 -1.73
C TRP A 56 -7.25 0.94 -1.86
N SER A 57 -7.76 0.10 -0.96
CA SER A 57 -7.56 -1.35 -1.01
C SER A 57 -8.17 -1.96 -2.26
N ASP A 58 -9.34 -1.48 -2.65
CA ASP A 58 -10.09 -2.02 -3.77
C ASP A 58 -9.43 -1.61 -5.08
N VAL A 59 -9.02 -0.35 -5.21
CA VAL A 59 -8.24 0.14 -6.36
C VAL A 59 -6.95 -0.68 -6.55
N PHE A 60 -6.22 -0.96 -5.48
CA PHE A 60 -5.02 -1.80 -5.57
C PHE A 60 -5.36 -3.26 -5.92
N ASN A 61 -6.37 -3.87 -5.30
CA ASN A 61 -6.79 -5.24 -5.63
C ASN A 61 -7.16 -5.37 -7.10
N THR A 62 -7.97 -4.45 -7.63
CA THR A 62 -8.33 -4.43 -9.06
C THR A 62 -7.10 -4.23 -9.94
N SER A 63 -6.22 -3.28 -9.61
CA SER A 63 -5.01 -3.02 -10.42
C SER A 63 -4.03 -4.20 -10.43
N ILE A 64 -3.89 -4.91 -9.29
CA ILE A 64 -3.11 -6.14 -9.20
C ILE A 64 -3.75 -7.22 -10.08
N TRP A 65 -5.06 -7.46 -9.95
CA TRP A 65 -5.76 -8.45 -10.76
C TRP A 65 -5.60 -8.17 -12.25
N ASP A 66 -5.77 -6.91 -12.66
CA ASP A 66 -5.66 -6.50 -14.06
C ASP A 66 -4.27 -6.73 -14.64
N ALA A 67 -3.22 -6.41 -13.87
CA ALA A 67 -1.84 -6.51 -14.33
C ALA A 67 -1.25 -7.92 -14.25
N ILE A 68 -1.45 -8.64 -13.13
CA ILE A 68 -0.74 -9.91 -12.87
C ILE A 68 -1.64 -11.14 -12.91
N LYS A 69 -2.96 -10.96 -13.03
CA LYS A 69 -3.97 -12.04 -13.07
C LYS A 69 -3.80 -13.05 -11.93
N TRP A 70 -3.49 -12.56 -10.74
CA TRP A 70 -3.19 -13.41 -9.59
C TRP A 70 -4.49 -13.92 -8.95
N PRO A 71 -4.73 -15.25 -8.88
CA PRO A 71 -5.99 -15.84 -8.44
C PRO A 71 -6.11 -15.89 -6.90
N CYS A 72 -5.76 -14.80 -6.22
CA CYS A 72 -5.94 -14.66 -4.78
C CYS A 72 -6.34 -13.23 -4.44
N THR A 73 -7.32 -13.09 -3.55
CA THR A 73 -7.67 -11.80 -2.95
C THR A 73 -6.60 -11.39 -1.94
N TRP A 74 -6.16 -10.14 -1.99
CA TRP A 74 -5.17 -9.61 -1.06
C TRP A 74 -5.83 -8.87 0.10
N SER A 75 -5.47 -9.26 1.31
CA SER A 75 -5.81 -8.56 2.54
C SER A 75 -4.66 -7.65 2.93
N PHE A 76 -4.88 -6.34 2.89
CA PHE A 76 -3.85 -5.37 3.21
C PHE A 76 -3.68 -5.21 4.73
N LYS A 77 -2.45 -5.40 5.22
CA LYS A 77 -2.12 -5.33 6.66
C LYS A 77 -1.50 -3.99 7.08
N GLY A 78 -1.49 -3.02 6.18
CA GLY A 78 -1.01 -1.66 6.44
C GLY A 78 -0.55 -0.95 5.18
N ASN A 79 -0.59 0.37 5.24
CA ASN A 79 0.04 1.25 4.28
C ASN A 79 0.93 2.26 5.03
N PHE A 80 1.94 2.73 4.35
CA PHE A 80 2.85 3.76 4.81
C PHE A 80 2.98 4.77 3.69
N VAL A 81 2.73 6.04 4.00
CA VAL A 81 2.97 7.16 3.10
C VAL A 81 4.01 8.06 3.77
N SER A 82 5.14 8.27 3.11
CA SER A 82 6.18 9.16 3.60
C SER A 82 6.01 10.57 3.02
N VAL A 83 6.33 11.57 3.85
CA VAL A 83 6.49 12.97 3.43
C VAL A 83 7.94 13.44 3.52
N THR A 84 8.85 12.60 4.02
CA THR A 84 10.24 12.99 4.20
C THR A 84 11.05 12.66 2.95
N GLU A 85 11.81 13.63 2.46
CA GLU A 85 12.72 13.45 1.31
C GLU A 85 13.76 12.34 1.53
N LYS A 86 14.13 12.09 2.80
CA LYS A 86 15.08 11.04 3.19
C LYS A 86 14.48 9.63 3.16
N ALA A 87 13.16 9.47 3.03
CA ALA A 87 12.56 8.14 2.96
C ALA A 87 12.90 7.47 1.63
N LYS A 88 13.08 6.15 1.68
CA LYS A 88 13.32 5.34 0.46
C LYS A 88 12.08 5.19 -0.41
N PHE A 89 10.90 5.21 0.21
CA PHE A 89 9.63 4.97 -0.47
C PHE A 89 8.63 6.07 -0.10
N TRP A 90 7.92 6.56 -1.11
CA TRP A 90 6.84 7.51 -0.92
C TRP A 90 5.58 6.77 -0.47
N ILE A 91 5.30 5.63 -1.10
CA ILE A 91 4.22 4.72 -0.72
C ILE A 91 4.81 3.34 -0.50
N LEU A 92 4.41 2.68 0.59
CA LEU A 92 4.69 1.28 0.85
C LEU A 92 3.44 0.59 1.38
N VAL A 93 3.00 -0.45 0.70
CA VAL A 93 1.77 -1.18 1.03
C VAL A 93 2.13 -2.65 1.16
N ARG A 94 1.59 -3.30 2.18
CA ARG A 94 1.83 -4.73 2.45
C ARG A 94 0.50 -5.47 2.46
N ALA A 95 0.47 -6.61 1.77
CA ALA A 95 -0.70 -7.46 1.72
C ALA A 95 -0.33 -8.92 1.89
N GLU A 96 -1.32 -9.68 2.35
CA GLU A 96 -1.24 -11.12 2.49
C GLU A 96 -2.52 -11.74 1.98
N CYS A 97 -2.38 -12.85 1.30
CA CYS A 97 -3.47 -13.61 0.71
C CYS A 97 -3.73 -14.86 1.58
N ALA A 98 -4.95 -15.39 1.57
CA ALA A 98 -5.34 -16.54 2.43
C ALA A 98 -4.45 -17.78 2.21
N CYS A 99 -3.86 -17.92 1.02
CA CYS A 99 -2.95 -19.01 0.67
C CYS A 99 -1.52 -18.82 1.23
N GLY A 100 -1.28 -17.81 2.07
CA GLY A 100 0.03 -17.53 2.69
C GLY A 100 1.01 -16.77 1.78
N ASN A 101 0.57 -16.34 0.60
CA ASN A 101 1.35 -15.48 -0.28
C ASN A 101 1.41 -14.06 0.28
N CYS A 102 2.57 -13.42 0.16
CA CYS A 102 2.78 -12.04 0.60
C CYS A 102 3.06 -11.16 -0.61
N LEU A 103 2.59 -9.92 -0.55
CA LEU A 103 2.81 -8.91 -1.58
C LEU A 103 3.24 -7.59 -0.93
N VAL A 104 4.22 -6.95 -1.54
CA VAL A 104 4.67 -5.60 -1.19
C VAL A 104 4.56 -4.73 -2.43
N MET A 105 3.86 -3.62 -2.31
CA MET A 105 3.78 -2.59 -3.35
C MET A 105 4.55 -1.37 -2.86
N SER A 106 5.37 -0.78 -3.72
CA SER A 106 6.13 0.40 -3.37
C SER A 106 6.21 1.40 -4.51
N CYS A 107 6.11 2.69 -4.16
CA CYS A 107 6.51 3.80 -5.01
C CYS A 107 7.82 4.39 -4.46
N PRO A 108 8.87 4.58 -5.27
CA PRO A 108 10.08 5.24 -4.79
C PRO A 108 9.80 6.68 -4.33
N ASN A 109 10.73 7.25 -3.59
CA ASN A 109 10.70 8.65 -3.18
C ASN A 109 11.93 9.38 -3.75
N PRO A 110 11.77 10.51 -4.45
CA PRO A 110 10.49 11.10 -4.87
C PRO A 110 9.71 10.18 -5.82
N PRO A 111 8.37 10.33 -5.92
CA PRO A 111 7.61 9.63 -6.94
C PRO A 111 8.13 9.98 -8.35
N PRO A 112 8.09 9.04 -9.31
CA PRO A 112 8.50 9.30 -10.68
C PRO A 112 7.44 10.15 -11.39
N ASP A 113 7.82 11.36 -11.84
CA ASP A 113 6.97 12.43 -12.39
C ASP A 113 5.78 12.83 -11.49
N ASP A 114 5.19 14.02 -11.67
CA ASP A 114 4.05 14.44 -10.82
C ASP A 114 2.85 13.51 -11.07
N PRO A 115 2.48 12.67 -10.10
CA PRO A 115 1.43 11.69 -10.32
C PRO A 115 0.05 12.30 -10.50
N LYS A 116 -0.11 13.57 -10.13
CA LYS A 116 -1.34 14.33 -10.37
C LYS A 116 -1.59 14.54 -11.85
N GLU A 117 -0.55 14.54 -12.70
CA GLU A 117 -0.72 14.70 -14.13
C GLU A 117 -0.91 13.38 -14.85
N ASN A 118 -0.18 12.34 -14.44
CA ASN A 118 -0.02 11.11 -15.22
C ASN A 118 -0.31 9.81 -14.46
N GLY A 119 -0.86 9.81 -13.24
CA GLY A 119 -1.06 8.60 -12.44
C GLY A 119 0.21 8.09 -11.73
N ILE A 120 0.19 6.89 -11.14
CA ILE A 120 1.34 6.34 -10.41
C ILE A 120 1.76 4.96 -10.89
N SER A 121 3.06 4.71 -10.92
CA SER A 121 3.62 3.37 -11.08
C SER A 121 4.07 2.81 -9.74
N LEU A 122 3.70 1.56 -9.46
CA LEU A 122 4.05 0.82 -8.25
C LEU A 122 4.83 -0.44 -8.61
N ASP A 123 5.97 -0.62 -7.96
CA ASP A 123 6.70 -1.88 -7.96
C ASP A 123 5.99 -2.87 -7.05
N VAL A 124 5.62 -4.02 -7.59
CA VAL A 124 4.94 -5.09 -6.88
C VAL A 124 5.85 -6.30 -6.78
N LYS A 125 6.18 -6.68 -5.55
CA LYS A 125 7.00 -7.84 -5.22
C LYS A 125 6.14 -8.88 -4.55
N VAL A 126 6.19 -10.12 -5.04
CA VAL A 126 5.39 -11.24 -4.51
C VAL A 126 6.31 -12.32 -3.98
N TRP A 127 6.00 -12.81 -2.78
CA TRP A 127 6.64 -13.95 -2.13
C TRP A 127 5.63 -15.05 -1.92
N GLY A 128 5.94 -16.24 -2.40
CA GLY A 128 5.12 -17.44 -2.25
C GLY A 128 4.88 -18.14 -3.59
N ASN A 129 4.10 -19.21 -3.61
CA ASN A 129 3.87 -19.99 -4.82
C ASN A 129 2.69 -19.40 -5.59
N LYS A 130 2.91 -19.14 -6.89
CA LYS A 130 1.80 -18.94 -7.83
C LYS A 130 1.01 -20.24 -7.79
N MET A 131 -0.20 -20.21 -7.23
CA MET A 131 -1.00 -21.43 -7.13
C MET A 131 -1.16 -22.00 -8.53
N SER A 132 -0.65 -23.21 -8.76
CA SER A 132 -1.00 -24.02 -9.91
C SER A 132 -2.49 -24.35 -9.76
N HIS A 133 -3.34 -23.57 -10.42
CA HIS A 133 -4.77 -23.83 -10.62
C HIS A 133 -5.41 -24.56 -9.42
N ALA A 134 -5.65 -23.83 -8.33
CA ALA A 134 -6.63 -24.31 -7.37
C ALA A 134 -7.97 -24.35 -8.14
N ASN A 135 -8.41 -25.56 -8.47
CA ASN A 135 -9.72 -25.84 -9.04
C ASN A 135 -10.77 -25.17 -8.15
N PHE A 136 -11.26 -24.01 -8.58
CA PHE A 136 -12.53 -23.48 -8.08
C PHE A 136 -13.61 -24.43 -8.60
N ARG A 137 -13.99 -25.40 -7.76
CA ARG A 137 -15.25 -26.13 -7.87
C ARG A 137 -16.34 -25.35 -7.17
#